data_AF-C6BCD9-F1
#
_entry.id   AF-C6BCD9-F1
#
_cell.length_a   1.000
_cell.length_b   1.000
_cell.length_c   1.000
_cell.angle_alpha   90.00
_cell.angle_beta   90.00
_cell.angle_gamma   90.00
#
_symmetry.space_group_name_H-M   'P 1'
#
loop_
_entity.id
_entity.type
_entity.pdbx_description
1 polymer ?
#
loop_
_entity_poly.entity_id
_entity_poly.type
_entity_poly.pdbx_seq_one_letter_code
_entity_poly.pdbx_strand_id
1 'polypeptide(L)'
;MLVSQTLSGAPLDRHAGLSCFSHLHQADDRFVEHIQTLAWLVRRNPGLDGMGLIRLLDADNAFDLRAALARLADAWNARLGADPGSIDARARIGRASDARLPAS
;
A
#
# COMPACT_ATOMS: atom_id res chain seq x y z
N MET A 1 -9.85 -3.59 0.97
CA MET A 1 -10.58 -2.51 0.26
C MET A 1 -10.18 -1.13 0.74
N LEU A 2 -10.40 -0.76 2.02
CA LEU A 2 -10.10 0.60 2.52
C LEU A 2 -8.66 1.07 2.24
N VAL A 3 -7.65 0.29 2.65
CA VAL A 3 -6.23 0.64 2.46
C VAL A 3 -5.90 0.83 0.98
N SER A 4 -6.39 -0.06 0.12
CA SER A 4 -6.17 0.03 -1.34
C SER A 4 -6.81 1.28 -1.94
N GLN A 5 -8.02 1.67 -1.51
CA GLN A 5 -8.69 2.89 -1.96
C GLN A 5 -7.97 4.15 -1.49
N THR A 6 -7.41 4.14 -0.28
CA THR A 6 -6.57 5.22 0.23
C THR A 6 -5.30 5.39 -0.60
N LEU A 7 -4.69 4.30 -1.05
CA LEU A 7 -3.53 4.33 -1.93
C LEU A 7 -3.87 4.84 -3.34
N SER A 8 -4.99 4.41 -3.92
CA SER A 8 -5.38 4.80 -5.28
C SER A 8 -6.06 6.17 -5.36
N GLY A 9 -6.59 6.69 -4.24
CA GLY A 9 -7.42 7.89 -4.24
C GLY A 9 -8.76 7.73 -4.99
N ALA A 10 -9.11 6.50 -5.37
CA ALA A 10 -10.26 6.19 -6.21
C ALA A 10 -10.96 4.90 -5.75
N PRO A 11 -12.28 4.76 -5.96
CA PRO A 11 -12.97 3.51 -5.71
C PRO A 11 -12.39 2.40 -6.60
N LEU A 12 -11.92 1.33 -5.96
CA LEU A 12 -11.38 0.16 -6.65
C LEU A 12 -12.45 -0.91 -6.87
N ASP A 13 -12.29 -1.68 -7.95
CA ASP A 13 -13.11 -2.85 -8.22
C ASP A 13 -12.98 -3.90 -7.10
N ARG A 14 -14.13 -4.34 -6.57
CA ARG A 14 -14.20 -5.24 -5.43
C ARG A 14 -13.67 -6.63 -5.77
N HIS A 15 -13.92 -7.11 -6.99
CA HIS A 15 -13.50 -8.44 -7.41
C HIS A 15 -11.97 -8.51 -7.60
N ALA A 16 -11.39 -7.50 -8.23
CA ALA A 16 -9.95 -7.31 -8.34
C ALA A 16 -9.30 -7.19 -6.94
N GLY A 17 -9.93 -6.45 -6.02
CA GLY A 17 -9.43 -6.31 -4.66
C GLY A 17 -9.43 -7.60 -3.84
N LEU A 18 -10.47 -8.42 -3.99
CA LEU A 18 -10.54 -9.72 -3.30
C LEU A 18 -9.51 -10.72 -3.87
N SER A 19 -9.35 -10.76 -5.19
CA SER A 19 -8.35 -11.62 -5.84
C SER A 19 -6.92 -11.22 -5.49
N CYS A 20 -6.62 -9.91 -5.44
CA CYS A 20 -5.33 -9.38 -5.01
C CYS A 20 -5.04 -9.74 -3.54
N PHE A 21 -6.02 -9.55 -2.65
CA PHE A 21 -5.90 -9.94 -1.25
C PHE A 21 -5.67 -11.45 -1.09
N SER A 22 -6.42 -12.29 -1.82
CA SER A 22 -6.29 -13.75 -1.72
C SER A 22 -4.89 -14.23 -2.12
N HIS A 23 -4.29 -13.63 -3.15
CA HIS A 23 -2.92 -13.96 -3.56
C HIS A 23 -1.93 -13.60 -2.45
N LEU A 24 -2.00 -12.37 -1.93
CA LEU A 24 -1.06 -11.90 -0.91
C LEU A 24 -1.21 -12.65 0.42
N HIS A 25 -2.44 -13.01 0.80
CA HIS A 25 -2.69 -13.82 1.98
C HIS A 25 -2.07 -15.22 1.88
N GLN A 26 -2.13 -15.86 0.71
CA GLN A 26 -1.49 -17.17 0.50
C GLN A 26 0.04 -17.11 0.56
N ALA A 27 0.63 -15.95 0.28
CA ALA A 27 2.07 -15.76 0.27
C ALA A 27 2.66 -15.39 1.65
N ASP A 28 1.85 -14.87 2.57
CA ASP A 28 2.28 -14.36 3.87
C ASP A 28 1.13 -14.41 4.89
N ASP A 29 1.20 -15.34 5.85
CA ASP A 29 0.18 -15.51 6.90
C ASP A 29 0.03 -14.26 7.80
N ARG A 30 1.10 -13.47 7.97
CA ARG A 30 1.08 -12.24 8.78
C ARG A 30 0.52 -11.05 8.01
N PHE A 31 0.29 -11.19 6.71
CA PHE A 31 -0.26 -10.14 5.86
C PHE A 31 -1.61 -9.64 6.36
N VAL A 32 -2.45 -10.51 6.92
CA VAL A 32 -3.75 -10.12 7.47
C VAL A 32 -3.61 -9.14 8.64
N GLU A 33 -2.70 -9.42 9.57
CA GLU A 33 -2.45 -8.55 10.73
C GLU A 33 -1.94 -7.17 10.27
N HIS A 34 -1.03 -7.15 9.30
CA HIS A 34 -0.50 -5.92 8.72
C HIS A 34 -1.61 -5.10 8.03
N ILE A 35 -2.47 -5.73 7.24
CA ILE A 35 -3.57 -5.06 6.55
C ILE A 35 -4.64 -4.55 7.51
N GLN A 36 -4.94 -5.28 8.58
CA GLN A 36 -5.85 -4.83 9.63
C GLN A 36 -5.29 -3.60 10.35
N THR A 37 -4.00 -3.61 10.68
CA THR A 37 -3.31 -2.48 11.31
C THR A 37 -3.31 -1.24 10.41
N LEU A 38 -3.00 -1.41 9.12
CA LEU A 38 -3.08 -0.34 8.13
C LEU A 38 -4.51 0.21 7.99
N ALA A 39 -5.53 -0.65 7.97
CA ALA A 39 -6.92 -0.23 7.90
C ALA A 39 -7.35 0.55 9.14
N TRP A 40 -6.87 0.15 10.32
CA TRP A 40 -7.09 0.89 11.56
C TRP A 40 -6.43 2.27 11.54
N LEU A 41 -5.19 2.38 11.04
CA LEU A 41 -4.48 3.65 10.90
C LEU A 41 -5.22 4.63 9.98
N VAL A 42 -5.69 4.15 8.82
CA VAL A 42 -6.48 4.97 7.88
C VAL A 42 -7.78 5.44 8.52
N ARG A 43 -8.49 4.59 9.27
CA ARG A 43 -9.72 5.00 9.97
C ARG A 43 -9.47 6.05 11.05
N ARG A 44 -8.34 5.94 11.75
CA ARG A 44 -7.97 6.87 12.83
C ARG A 44 -7.52 8.24 12.32
N ASN A 45 -7.15 8.34 11.05
CA ASN A 45 -6.67 9.57 10.41
C ASN A 45 -7.56 9.89 9.19
N PRO A 46 -8.76 10.47 9.38
CA PRO A 46 -9.63 10.83 8.27
C PRO A 46 -8.94 11.87 7.37
N GLY A 47 -8.98 11.67 6.06
CA GLY A 47 -8.30 12.52 5.07
C GLY A 47 -6.84 12.14 4.80
N LEU A 48 -6.32 11.09 5.47
CA LEU A 48 -5.01 10.54 5.18
C LEU A 48 -5.02 9.90 3.78
N ASP A 49 -4.23 10.46 2.87
CA ASP A 49 -3.99 9.92 1.53
C ASP A 49 -2.86 8.87 1.55
N GLY A 50 -2.64 8.20 0.43
CA GLY A 50 -1.57 7.20 0.30
C GLY A 50 -0.18 7.75 0.69
N MET A 51 0.13 8.99 0.33
CA MET A 51 1.40 9.64 0.69
C MET A 51 1.51 9.96 2.18
N GLY A 52 0.43 10.43 2.79
CA GLY A 52 0.33 10.64 4.23
C GLY A 52 0.52 9.35 5.01
N LEU A 53 -0.09 8.25 4.55
CA LEU A 53 0.09 6.93 5.17
C LEU A 53 1.54 6.45 5.10
N ILE A 54 2.19 6.61 3.95
CA ILE A 54 3.62 6.26 3.77
C ILE A 54 4.49 7.07 4.74
N ARG A 55 4.27 8.39 4.83
CA ARG A 55 5.01 9.28 5.74
C ARG A 55 4.80 8.93 7.21
N LEU A 56 3.58 8.54 7.58
CA LEU A 56 3.25 8.14 8.94
C LEU A 56 4.03 6.87 9.34
N LEU A 57 3.99 5.84 8.50
CA LEU A 57 4.74 4.59 8.75
C LEU A 57 6.26 4.83 8.83
N ASP A 58 6.74 5.78 8.04
CA ASP A 58 8.12 6.23 8.00
C ASP A 58 8.58 6.98 9.25
N ALA A 59 7.67 7.71 9.90
CA ALA A 59 7.93 8.41 11.15
C ALA A 59 7.91 7.45 12.35
N ASP A 60 7.02 6.47 12.32
CA ASP A 60 6.87 5.45 13.36
C ASP A 60 7.88 4.29 13.26
N ASN A 61 8.78 4.32 12.26
CA ASN A 61 9.72 3.23 11.95
C ASN A 61 9.03 1.86 11.77
N ALA A 62 7.80 1.86 11.24
CA ALA A 62 6.98 0.68 11.05
C ALA A 62 7.35 -0.07 9.76
N PHE A 63 8.57 -0.61 9.71
CA PHE A 63 9.15 -1.22 8.50
C PHE A 63 8.33 -2.38 7.94
N ASP A 64 7.80 -3.26 8.80
CA ASP A 64 6.98 -4.41 8.37
C ASP A 64 5.65 -3.98 7.73
N LEU A 65 5.00 -2.96 8.31
CA LEU A 65 3.77 -2.40 7.76
C LEU A 65 4.03 -1.69 6.42
N ARG A 66 5.18 -1.01 6.29
CA ARG A 66 5.61 -0.41 5.02
C ARG A 66 5.88 -1.46 3.96
N ALA A 67 6.55 -2.56 4.32
CA ALA A 67 6.81 -3.68 3.41
C ALA A 67 5.50 -4.34 2.95
N ALA A 68 4.54 -4.55 3.86
CA ALA A 68 3.21 -5.06 3.52
C ALA A 68 2.44 -4.10 2.59
N LEU A 69 2.51 -2.79 2.85
CA LEU A 69 1.89 -1.77 2.00
C LEU A 69 2.50 -1.76 0.59
N ALA A 70 3.83 -1.90 0.48
CA ALA A 70 4.53 -1.99 -0.80
C ALA A 70 4.13 -3.24 -1.59
N ARG A 71 4.08 -4.42 -0.94
CA ARG A 71 3.61 -5.67 -1.57
C ARG A 71 2.17 -5.56 -2.07
N LEU A 72 1.30 -4.90 -1.30
CA LEU A 72 -0.06 -4.61 -1.72
C LEU A 72 -0.10 -3.72 -2.97
N ALA A 73 0.69 -2.65 -2.98
CA ALA A 73 0.79 -1.74 -4.13
C ALA A 73 1.38 -2.45 -5.37
N ASP A 74 2.37 -3.32 -5.21
CA ASP A 74 2.96 -4.10 -6.29
C ASP A 74 1.99 -5.12 -6.86
N ALA A 75 1.22 -5.83 -6.03
CA ALA A 75 0.21 -6.77 -6.50
C ALA A 75 -0.91 -6.06 -7.27
N TRP A 76 -1.32 -4.88 -6.80
CA TRP A 76 -2.24 -4.03 -7.54
C TRP A 76 -1.64 -3.56 -8.87
N ASN A 77 -0.37 -3.17 -8.92
CA ASN A 77 0.28 -2.74 -10.16
C ASN A 77 0.53 -3.88 -11.14
N ALA A 78 0.92 -5.06 -10.68
CA ALA A 78 1.07 -6.24 -11.53
C ALA A 78 -0.27 -6.64 -12.18
N ARG A 79 -1.37 -6.38 -11.47
CA ARG A 79 -2.74 -6.57 -11.96
C ARG A 79 -3.20 -5.42 -12.87
N LEU A 80 -2.86 -4.19 -12.51
CA LEU A 80 -3.17 -2.93 -13.21
C LEU A 80 -2.10 -2.56 -14.25
N GLY A 81 -1.28 -3.49 -14.72
CA GLY A 81 -0.46 -3.31 -15.92
C GLY A 81 -1.26 -2.99 -17.20
N ALA A 82 -2.57 -2.75 -17.06
CA ALA A 82 -3.49 -2.22 -18.05
C ALA A 82 -4.08 -0.83 -17.70
N ASP A 83 -3.78 -0.21 -16.54
CA ASP A 83 -4.37 1.05 -16.09
C ASP A 83 -3.33 2.07 -15.54
N PRO A 84 -3.20 3.27 -16.15
CA PRO A 84 -2.14 4.23 -15.88
C PRO A 84 -2.22 4.94 -14.51
N GLY A 85 -3.36 4.94 -13.82
CA GLY A 85 -3.53 5.65 -12.54
C GLY A 85 -2.74 5.05 -11.37
N SER A 86 -2.45 3.74 -11.42
CA SER A 86 -1.74 3.02 -10.36
C SER A 86 -0.21 3.13 -10.46
N ILE A 87 0.30 3.43 -11.66
CA ILE A 87 1.73 3.61 -11.93
C ILE A 87 2.29 4.83 -11.17
N ASP A 88 1.50 5.89 -11.02
CA ASP A 88 1.93 7.12 -10.33
C ASP A 88 2.10 6.89 -8.81
N ALA A 89 1.23 6.08 -8.19
CA ALA A 89 1.40 5.69 -6.79
C ALA A 89 2.69 4.88 -6.55
N ARG A 90 3.08 4.01 -7.50
CA ARG A 90 4.35 3.27 -7.45
C ARG A 90 5.56 4.18 -7.52
N ALA A 91 5.58 5.12 -8.47
CA ALA A 91 6.68 6.07 -8.61
C ALA A 91 6.89 6.88 -7.32
N ARG A 92 5.79 7.18 -6.62
CA ARG A 92 5.82 7.92 -5.34
C ARG A 92 6.28 7.06 -4.17
N ILE A 93 5.87 5.79 -4.08
CA ILE A 93 6.35 4.84 -3.06
C ILE A 93 7.85 4.52 -3.27
N GLY A 94 8.26 4.28 -4.52
CA GLY A 94 9.64 3.99 -4.89
C GLY A 94 10.59 5.15 -4.59
N ARG A 95 10.26 6.38 -5.02
CA ARG A 95 11.10 7.56 -4.72
C ARG A 95 11.23 7.85 -3.22
N ALA A 96 10.19 7.58 -2.43
CA ALA A 96 10.26 7.76 -0.98
C ALA A 96 11.22 6.75 -0.31
N SER A 97 11.37 5.56 -0.89
CA SER A 97 12.33 4.55 -0.43
C SER A 97 13.76 4.84 -0.91
N ASP A 98 13.94 5.29 -2.15
CA ASP A 98 15.25 5.65 -2.71
C ASP A 98 15.89 6.87 -2.01
N ALA A 99 15.06 7.84 -1.62
CA ALA A 99 15.52 9.03 -0.89
C ALA A 99 16.10 8.73 0.52
N ARG A 100 16.00 7.48 1.01
CA ARG A 100 16.56 7.03 2.29
C ARG A 100 17.85 6.22 2.14
N LEU A 101 18.33 5.95 0.93
CA LEU A 101 19.66 5.35 0.75
C LEU A 101 20.70 6.49 0.69
N PRO A 102 21.58 6.65 1.69
CA PRO A 102 22.74 7.49 1.50
C PRO A 102 23.58 6.86 0.38
N ALA A 103 23.76 7.61 -0.71
CA ALA A 103 24.72 7.26 -1.74
C ALA A 103 26.08 7.07 -1.06
N SER A 104 26.58 5.83 -1.09
CA SER A 104 27.97 5.52 -0.75
C SER A 104 28.83 5.69 -1.99
#